data_AF-R6EWJ1-F1
#
_entry.id   AF-R6EWJ1-F1
#
_cell.length_a   1.000
_cell.length_b   1.000
_cell.length_c   1.000
_cell.angle_alpha   90.00
_cell.angle_beta   90.00
_cell.angle_gamma   90.00
#
_symmetry.space_group_name_H-M   'P 1'
#
loop_
_entity.id
_entity.type
_entity.pdbx_description
1 polymer ?
#
loop_
_entity_poly.entity_id
_entity_poly.type
_entity_poly.pdbx_seq_one_letter_code
_entity_poly.pdbx_strand_id
1 'polypeptide(L)'
;MQIASLHPELHIDVDFVEQAAMLHDIGIIRVDASGIECHGTEPYIRHGVCGAEMLRSEGLPERFARVCERHTGAGLTLDDIVSQDLPLPHHDLQPETIEEKLICYADKFYSKTHLDREKTIEQAERSLAKFGGDTLARFRMMKELFEPEK
;
A
#
# COMPACT_ATOMS: atom_id res chain seq x y z
N MET A 1 6.97 -10.29 8.77
CA MET A 1 7.12 -11.69 9.23
C MET A 1 6.35 -11.98 10.50
N GLN A 2 6.46 -11.16 11.56
CA GLN A 2 5.79 -11.40 12.84
C GLN A 2 4.26 -11.61 12.72
N ILE A 3 3.55 -10.75 11.99
CA ILE A 3 2.09 -10.88 11.79
C ILE A 3 1.73 -12.24 11.18
N ALA A 4 2.41 -12.66 10.11
CA ALA A 4 2.15 -13.96 9.49
C ALA A 4 2.40 -15.13 10.45
N SER A 5 3.40 -15.04 11.33
CA SER A 5 3.67 -16.05 12.36
C SER A 5 2.62 -16.08 13.47
N LEU A 6 1.99 -14.95 13.77
CA LEU A 6 0.92 -14.86 14.77
C LEU A 6 -0.43 -15.37 14.24
N HIS A 7 -0.59 -15.43 12.91
CA HIS A 7 -1.83 -15.78 12.23
C HIS A 7 -1.68 -16.96 11.24
N PRO A 8 -1.32 -18.17 11.72
CA PRO A 8 -1.19 -19.35 10.86
C PRO A 8 -2.49 -19.73 10.13
N GLU A 9 -3.65 -19.38 10.70
CA GLU A 9 -4.98 -19.60 10.11
C GLU A 9 -5.23 -18.80 8.83
N LEU A 10 -4.47 -17.71 8.62
CA LEU A 10 -4.59 -16.88 7.43
C LEU A 10 -3.82 -17.44 6.22
N HIS A 11 -3.01 -18.49 6.40
CA HIS A 11 -2.27 -19.17 5.34
C HIS A 11 -1.47 -18.23 4.42
N ILE A 12 -0.88 -17.19 5.00
CA ILE A 12 -0.13 -16.16 4.28
C ILE A 12 1.08 -16.78 3.56
N ASP A 13 1.21 -16.54 2.25
CA ASP A 13 2.42 -16.85 1.48
C ASP A 13 3.54 -15.88 1.88
N VAL A 14 4.34 -16.31 2.84
CA VAL A 14 5.39 -15.49 3.45
C VAL A 14 6.49 -15.11 2.46
N ASP A 15 6.90 -16.04 1.59
CA ASP A 15 7.92 -15.80 0.57
C ASP A 15 7.43 -14.77 -0.45
N PHE A 16 6.15 -14.82 -0.81
CA PHE A 16 5.53 -13.80 -1.64
C PHE A 16 5.51 -12.44 -0.97
N VAL A 17 5.08 -12.37 0.30
CA VAL A 17 4.99 -11.11 1.04
C VAL A 17 6.34 -10.42 1.12
N GLU A 18 7.41 -11.16 1.39
CA GLU A 18 8.78 -10.62 1.44
C GLU A 18 9.18 -10.00 0.09
N GLN A 19 9.02 -10.75 -1.01
CA GLN A 19 9.37 -10.28 -2.35
C GLN A 19 8.50 -9.10 -2.79
N ALA A 20 7.18 -9.17 -2.57
CA ALA A 20 6.25 -8.13 -2.97
C ALA A 20 6.40 -6.86 -2.13
N ALA A 21 6.73 -6.97 -0.84
CA ALA A 21 7.04 -5.81 0.00
C ALA A 21 8.30 -5.07 -0.47
N MET A 22 9.28 -5.74 -1.08
CA MET A 22 10.41 -5.04 -1.70
C MET A 22 10.02 -4.28 -2.97
N LEU A 23 9.01 -4.76 -3.69
CA LEU A 23 8.62 -4.25 -5.01
C LEU A 23 7.45 -3.27 -4.99
N HIS A 24 6.65 -3.23 -3.93
CA HIS A 24 5.37 -2.49 -3.89
C HIS A 24 5.52 -1.02 -4.33
N ASP A 25 6.64 -0.39 -3.98
CA ASP A 25 6.96 1.02 -4.24
C ASP A 25 7.86 1.23 -5.47
N ILE A 26 8.16 0.20 -6.29
CA ILE A 26 9.16 0.29 -7.37
C ILE A 26 8.87 1.41 -8.39
N GLY A 27 7.59 1.77 -8.56
CA GLY A 27 7.16 2.86 -9.43
C GLY A 27 7.50 4.26 -8.93
N ILE A 28 8.03 4.41 -7.70
CA ILE A 28 8.43 5.70 -7.14
C ILE A 28 9.46 6.43 -8.02
N ILE A 29 10.27 5.69 -8.78
CA ILE A 29 11.25 6.26 -9.70
C ILE A 29 10.62 7.06 -10.85
N ARG A 30 9.31 6.88 -11.10
CA ARG A 30 8.57 7.57 -12.18
C ARG A 30 7.90 8.86 -11.72
N VAL A 31 7.82 9.11 -10.41
CA VAL A 31 7.09 10.27 -9.88
C VAL A 31 8.01 11.46 -9.57
N ASP A 32 7.46 12.67 -9.69
CA ASP A 32 8.07 13.90 -9.20
C ASP A 32 7.79 14.05 -7.69
N ALA A 33 8.81 13.78 -6.89
CA ALA A 33 8.76 13.87 -5.45
C ALA A 33 10.15 14.27 -4.91
N SER A 34 10.52 15.53 -5.14
CA SER A 34 11.82 16.09 -4.73
C SER A 34 12.16 15.90 -3.25
N GLY A 35 11.18 15.85 -2.35
CA GLY A 35 11.39 15.60 -0.92
C GLY A 35 11.95 14.21 -0.57
N ILE A 36 11.98 13.30 -1.54
CA ILE A 36 12.61 11.97 -1.45
C ILE A 36 13.54 11.71 -2.64
N GLU A 37 14.10 12.78 -3.24
CA GLU A 37 15.07 12.71 -4.35
C GLU A 37 14.56 11.94 -5.60
N CYS A 38 13.24 11.96 -5.84
CA CYS A 38 12.63 11.40 -7.04
C CYS A 38 12.31 12.54 -8.02
N HIS A 39 12.83 12.46 -9.24
CA HIS A 39 12.71 13.49 -10.28
C HIS A 39 12.02 12.96 -11.54
N GLY A 40 11.02 12.11 -11.35
CA GLY A 40 10.17 11.64 -12.43
C GLY A 40 9.23 12.73 -12.94
N THR A 41 8.23 12.31 -13.71
CA THR A 41 7.26 13.21 -14.36
C THR A 41 5.83 12.99 -13.88
N GLU A 42 5.57 11.87 -13.22
CA GLU A 42 4.24 11.50 -12.77
C GLU A 42 3.93 12.11 -11.40
N PRO A 43 2.66 12.43 -11.08
CA PRO A 43 2.30 12.86 -9.75
C PRO A 43 2.50 11.71 -8.75
N TYR A 44 2.90 12.04 -7.51
CA TYR A 44 3.23 11.06 -6.46
C TYR A 44 2.20 9.94 -6.32
N ILE A 45 0.90 10.25 -6.39
CA ILE A 45 -0.19 9.27 -6.24
C ILE A 45 -0.13 8.13 -7.27
N ARG A 46 0.49 8.33 -8.44
CA ARG A 46 0.59 7.32 -9.50
C ARG A 46 1.67 6.27 -9.29
N HIS A 47 2.55 6.41 -8.29
CA HIS A 47 3.67 5.47 -8.08
C HIS A 47 3.23 4.00 -8.05
N GLY A 48 2.08 3.68 -7.45
CA GLY A 48 1.54 2.33 -7.43
C GLY A 48 1.19 1.80 -8.82
N VAL A 49 0.47 2.59 -9.63
CA VAL A 49 0.09 2.23 -11.01
C VAL A 49 1.33 2.13 -11.91
N CYS A 50 2.25 3.08 -11.80
CA CYS A 50 3.51 3.03 -12.54
C CYS A 50 4.33 1.79 -12.17
N GLY A 51 4.37 1.41 -10.89
CA GLY A 51 5.03 0.18 -10.43
C GLY A 51 4.38 -1.06 -11.03
N ALA A 52 3.05 -1.12 -11.04
CA ALA A 52 2.30 -2.20 -11.64
C ALA A 52 2.57 -2.34 -13.15
N GLU A 53 2.55 -1.23 -13.89
CA GLU A 53 2.91 -1.18 -15.32
C GLU A 53 4.34 -1.69 -15.58
N MET A 54 5.31 -1.27 -14.76
CA MET A 54 6.69 -1.72 -14.85
C MET A 54 6.80 -3.23 -14.66
N LEU A 55 6.21 -3.78 -13.59
CA LEU A 55 6.29 -5.21 -13.30
C LEU A 55 5.59 -6.07 -14.37
N ARG A 56 4.45 -5.59 -14.91
CA ARG A 56 3.78 -6.23 -16.06
C ARG A 56 4.67 -6.22 -17.29
N SER A 57 5.37 -5.12 -17.57
CA SER A 57 6.27 -5.01 -18.72
C SER A 57 7.51 -5.92 -18.64
N GLU A 58 7.99 -6.19 -17.42
CA GLU A 58 9.08 -7.14 -17.14
C GLU A 58 8.61 -8.61 -17.09
N GLY A 59 7.30 -8.86 -17.26
CA GLY A 59 6.74 -10.21 -17.29
C GLY A 59 6.63 -10.90 -15.93
N LEU A 60 6.64 -10.13 -14.83
CA LEU A 60 6.39 -10.70 -13.50
C LEU A 60 4.94 -11.19 -13.35
N PRO A 61 4.68 -12.17 -12.46
CA PRO A 61 3.32 -12.59 -12.15
C PRO A 61 2.43 -11.44 -11.68
N GLU A 62 1.18 -11.40 -12.16
CA GLU A 62 0.21 -10.32 -11.90
C GLU A 62 0.03 -9.98 -10.41
N ARG A 63 0.18 -10.97 -9.52
CA ARG A 63 0.09 -10.75 -8.07
C ARG A 63 1.07 -9.69 -7.54
N PHE A 64 2.24 -9.53 -8.16
CA PHE A 64 3.19 -8.47 -7.77
C PHE A 64 2.72 -7.08 -8.22
N ALA A 65 2.24 -6.97 -9.46
CA ALA A 65 1.73 -5.71 -10.01
C ALA A 65 0.52 -5.21 -9.20
N ARG A 66 -0.37 -6.12 -8.80
CA ARG A 66 -1.53 -5.80 -7.96
C ARG A 66 -1.15 -5.22 -6.60
N VAL A 67 -0.11 -5.74 -5.96
CA VAL A 67 0.41 -5.16 -4.71
C VAL A 67 0.85 -3.72 -4.92
N CYS A 68 1.54 -3.41 -6.03
CA CYS A 68 1.93 -2.03 -6.36
C CYS A 68 0.71 -1.11 -6.51
N GLU A 69 -0.30 -1.47 -7.31
CA GLU A 69 -1.41 -0.53 -7.57
C GLU A 69 -2.42 -0.43 -6.41
N ARG A 70 -2.41 -1.37 -5.44
CA ARG A 70 -3.42 -1.47 -4.36
C ARG A 70 -2.92 -1.10 -2.96
N HIS A 71 -1.63 -0.79 -2.76
CA HIS A 71 -1.10 -0.49 -1.42
C HIS A 71 -1.27 0.98 -0.99
N THR A 72 -1.60 1.88 -1.91
CA THR A 72 -1.67 3.32 -1.64
C THR A 72 -2.80 3.64 -0.65
N GLY A 73 -2.52 4.50 0.33
CA GLY A 73 -3.45 4.78 1.42
C GLY A 73 -3.76 3.51 2.20
N ALA A 74 -5.04 3.21 2.41
CA ALA A 74 -5.52 1.92 2.92
C ALA A 74 -6.36 1.20 1.84
N GLY A 75 -5.91 1.31 0.58
CA GLY A 75 -6.72 1.03 -0.61
C GLY A 75 -7.57 2.24 -1.02
N LEU A 76 -7.76 2.41 -2.32
CA LEU A 76 -8.57 3.49 -2.91
C LEU A 76 -9.80 2.89 -3.60
N THR A 77 -10.98 3.40 -3.28
CA THR A 77 -12.21 2.99 -3.97
C THR A 77 -12.37 3.73 -5.31
N LEU A 78 -13.23 3.22 -6.19
CA LEU A 78 -13.64 3.98 -7.38
C LEU A 78 -14.18 5.37 -7.00
N ASP A 79 -14.98 5.46 -5.95
CA ASP A 79 -15.55 6.73 -5.47
C ASP A 79 -14.46 7.68 -4.94
N ASP A 80 -13.43 7.17 -4.25
CA ASP A 80 -12.28 7.96 -3.82
C ASP A 80 -11.57 8.58 -5.02
N ILE A 81 -11.34 7.78 -6.07
CA ILE A 81 -10.65 8.18 -7.30
C ILE A 81 -11.45 9.25 -8.04
N VAL A 82 -12.75 9.03 -8.25
CA VAL A 82 -13.61 9.94 -9.01
C VAL A 82 -13.89 11.24 -8.25
N SER A 83 -14.22 11.15 -6.95
CA SER A 83 -14.60 12.33 -6.15
C SER A 83 -13.44 13.29 -5.90
N GLN A 84 -12.20 12.77 -5.89
CA GLN A 84 -10.99 13.57 -5.70
C GLN A 84 -10.28 13.90 -7.02
N ASP A 85 -10.84 13.52 -8.17
CA ASP A 85 -10.24 13.70 -9.50
C ASP A 85 -8.79 13.17 -9.56
N LEU A 86 -8.57 11.98 -8.97
CA LEU A 86 -7.23 11.39 -8.93
C LEU A 86 -6.83 10.93 -10.33
N PRO A 87 -5.57 11.15 -10.76
CA PRO A 87 -5.06 10.71 -12.05
C PRO A 87 -4.73 9.20 -12.04
N LEU A 88 -5.71 8.39 -11.68
CA LEU A 88 -5.63 6.94 -11.53
C LEU A 88 -6.68 6.27 -12.43
N PRO A 89 -6.51 4.97 -12.77
CA PRO A 89 -7.55 4.21 -13.47
C PRO A 89 -8.89 4.25 -12.72
N HIS A 90 -10.00 4.43 -13.44
CA HIS A 90 -11.35 4.47 -12.85
C HIS A 90 -11.87 3.06 -12.54
N HIS A 91 -11.27 2.40 -11.55
CA HIS A 91 -11.75 1.15 -10.95
C HIS A 91 -11.22 1.03 -9.50
N ASP A 92 -11.76 0.09 -8.72
CA ASP A 92 -11.31 -0.13 -7.34
C ASP A 92 -9.86 -0.61 -7.26
N LEU A 93 -9.06 0.11 -6.48
CA LEU A 93 -7.65 -0.18 -6.17
C LEU A 93 -7.48 -0.54 -4.70
N GLN A 94 -8.40 -1.35 -4.18
CA GLN A 94 -8.37 -1.83 -2.80
C GLN A 94 -7.61 -3.15 -2.71
N PRO A 95 -6.89 -3.45 -1.62
CA PRO A 95 -6.27 -4.75 -1.46
C PRO A 95 -7.35 -5.84 -1.30
N GLU A 96 -7.27 -6.89 -2.11
CA GLU A 96 -8.23 -7.99 -2.15
C GLU A 96 -7.71 -9.23 -1.41
N THR A 97 -6.47 -9.64 -1.69
CA THR A 97 -5.87 -10.84 -1.06
C THR A 97 -5.37 -10.56 0.36
N ILE A 98 -5.10 -11.61 1.13
CA ILE A 98 -4.59 -11.44 2.49
C ILE A 98 -3.18 -10.83 2.50
N GLU A 99 -2.36 -11.19 1.52
CA GLU A 99 -1.01 -10.64 1.34
C GLU A 99 -1.04 -9.19 0.87
N GLU A 100 -1.93 -8.83 -0.05
CA GLU A 100 -2.15 -7.44 -0.46
C GLU A 100 -2.55 -6.57 0.76
N LYS A 101 -3.49 -7.06 1.58
CA LYS A 101 -3.92 -6.37 2.81
C LYS A 101 -2.79 -6.25 3.81
N LEU A 102 -2.01 -7.30 4.00
CA LEU A 102 -0.89 -7.29 4.94
C LEU A 102 0.16 -6.25 4.55
N ILE A 103 0.55 -6.21 3.26
CA ILE A 103 1.53 -5.24 2.77
C ILE A 103 0.97 -3.82 2.87
N CYS A 104 -0.29 -3.60 2.46
CA CYS A 104 -0.95 -2.31 2.56
C CYS A 104 -1.02 -1.80 4.02
N TYR A 105 -1.33 -2.69 4.95
CA TYR A 105 -1.35 -2.39 6.39
C TYR A 105 0.05 -2.05 6.91
N ALA A 106 1.04 -2.91 6.66
CA ALA A 106 2.40 -2.76 7.16
C ALA A 106 3.09 -1.49 6.64
N ASP A 107 2.85 -1.10 5.38
CA ASP A 107 3.41 0.12 4.78
C ASP A 107 3.06 1.39 5.59
N LYS A 108 1.91 1.42 6.27
CA LYS A 108 1.46 2.63 6.99
C LYS A 108 2.34 2.98 8.19
N PHE A 109 3.10 2.02 8.70
CA PHE A 109 3.97 2.19 9.85
C PHE A 109 5.33 2.80 9.52
N TYR A 110 5.73 2.79 8.25
CA TYR A 110 7.02 3.32 7.82
C TYR A 110 6.85 4.61 7.00
N SER A 111 7.96 5.29 6.72
CA SER A 111 7.96 6.51 5.91
C SER A 111 9.23 6.59 5.07
N LYS A 112 9.15 7.29 3.95
CA LYS A 112 10.28 7.45 3.02
C LYS A 112 11.30 8.52 3.46
N THR A 113 11.05 9.25 4.56
CA THR A 113 11.90 10.34 5.06
C THR A 113 12.48 10.09 6.46
N HIS A 114 11.85 9.23 7.26
CA HIS A 114 12.34 8.80 8.58
C HIS A 114 12.43 7.28 8.61
N LEU A 115 13.50 6.75 8.03
CA LEU A 115 13.74 5.31 7.85
C LEU A 115 14.14 4.60 9.16
N ASP A 116 14.56 5.36 10.18
CA ASP A 116 15.02 4.86 11.48
C ASP A 116 13.87 4.63 12.48
N ARG A 117 12.62 4.95 12.10
CA ARG A 117 11.49 4.98 13.03
C ARG A 117 10.26 4.30 12.46
N GLU A 118 9.72 3.41 13.28
CA GLU A 118 8.38 2.87 13.11
C GLU A 118 7.36 3.78 13.79
N LYS A 119 6.25 4.03 13.11
CA LYS A 119 5.12 4.79 13.67
C LYS A 119 4.33 3.91 14.62
N THR A 120 3.74 4.52 15.66
CA THR A 120 2.71 3.84 16.45
C THR A 120 1.40 3.75 15.68
N ILE A 121 0.48 2.89 16.12
CA ILE A 121 -0.87 2.78 15.53
C ILE A 121 -1.58 4.14 15.54
N GLU A 122 -1.48 4.91 16.63
CA GLU A 122 -2.11 6.23 16.72
C GLU A 122 -1.47 7.24 15.75
N GLN A 123 -0.20 7.09 15.43
CA GLN A 123 0.47 7.91 14.41
C GLN A 123 0.02 7.50 13.00
N ALA A 124 -0.09 6.20 12.72
CA ALA A 124 -0.62 5.69 11.45
C ALA A 124 -2.06 6.15 11.23
N GLU A 125 -2.95 5.98 12.22
CA GLU A 125 -4.35 6.44 12.16
C GLU A 125 -4.45 7.96 11.92
N ARG A 126 -3.67 8.77 12.65
CA ARG A 126 -3.64 10.22 12.46
C ARG A 126 -3.17 10.63 11.07
N SER A 127 -2.25 9.87 10.47
CA SER A 127 -1.79 10.13 9.10
C SER A 127 -2.90 9.84 8.09
N LEU A 128 -3.69 8.80 8.32
CA LEU A 128 -4.76 8.35 7.43
C LEU A 128 -6.05 9.17 7.55
N ALA A 129 -6.35 9.67 8.75
CA ALA A 129 -7.51 10.52 9.00
C ALA A 129 -7.56 11.78 8.11
N LYS A 130 -6.41 12.22 7.59
CA LYS A 130 -6.30 13.36 6.67
C LYS A 130 -6.90 13.07 5.28
N PHE A 131 -7.02 11.80 4.91
CA PHE A 131 -7.54 11.33 3.62
C PHE A 131 -9.00 10.87 3.70
N GLY A 132 -9.72 11.19 4.79
CA GLY A 132 -11.14 10.88 4.97
C GLY A 132 -11.43 9.70 5.90
N GLY A 133 -12.69 9.63 6.33
CA GLY A 133 -13.17 8.62 7.28
C GLY A 133 -13.13 7.19 6.74
N ASP A 134 -13.39 7.02 5.44
CA ASP A 134 -13.46 5.70 4.81
C ASP A 134 -12.08 5.04 4.71
N THR A 135 -11.04 5.82 4.39
CA THR A 135 -9.63 5.37 4.42
C THR A 135 -9.25 4.88 5.81
N LEU A 136 -9.60 5.63 6.85
CA LEU A 136 -9.30 5.25 8.23
C LEU A 136 -10.08 3.99 8.65
N ALA A 137 -11.35 3.87 8.23
CA ALA A 137 -12.17 2.68 8.51
C ALA A 137 -11.54 1.42 7.89
N ARG A 138 -11.10 1.47 6.63
CA ARG A 138 -10.42 0.34 5.97
C ARG A 138 -9.13 -0.05 6.70
N PHE A 139 -8.34 0.92 7.14
CA PHE A 139 -7.15 0.64 7.94
C PHE A 139 -7.48 -0.04 9.26
N ARG A 140 -8.53 0.40 9.97
CA ARG A 140 -8.98 -0.24 11.22
C ARG A 140 -9.47 -1.66 11.01
N MET A 141 -10.17 -1.96 9.91
CA MET A 141 -10.54 -3.33 9.56
C MET A 141 -9.30 -4.22 9.38
N MET A 142 -8.23 -3.70 8.75
CA MET A 142 -6.97 -4.43 8.62
C MET A 142 -6.26 -4.60 9.98
N LYS A 143 -6.29 -3.58 10.85
CA LYS A 143 -5.80 -3.69 12.23
C LYS A 143 -6.53 -4.82 12.97
N GLU A 144 -7.86 -4.86 12.92
CA GLU A 144 -8.66 -5.92 13.56
C GLU A 144 -8.32 -7.31 13.01
N LEU A 145 -8.00 -7.42 11.72
CA LEU A 145 -7.62 -8.68 11.08
C LEU A 145 -6.24 -9.18 11.52
N PHE A 146 -5.26 -8.29 11.68
CA PHE A 146 -3.85 -8.66 11.90
C PHE A 146 -3.35 -8.46 13.34
N GLU A 147 -4.05 -7.64 14.12
CA GLU A 147 -3.71 -7.31 15.51
C GLU A 147 -5.01 -7.10 16.32
N PRO A 148 -5.87 -8.14 16.45
CA PRO A 148 -7.11 -8.06 17.21
C PRO A 148 -6.83 -7.73 18.69
N GLU A 149 -7.66 -6.87 19.27
CA GLU A 149 -7.61 -6.60 20.72
C GLU A 149 -8.01 -7.88 21.48
N LYS A 150 -7.20 -8.26 22.48
CA LYS A 150 -7.39 -9.46 23.30
C LYS A 150 -8.58 -9.34 24.25
#